data_AF-A0A954Y411-F1
#
_entry.id   AF-A0A954Y411-F1
#
_cell.length_a   1.000
_cell.length_b   1.000
_cell.length_c   1.000
_cell.angle_alpha   90.00
_cell.angle_beta   90.00
_cell.angle_gamma   90.00
#
_symmetry.space_group_name_H-M   'P 1'
#
loop_
_entity.id
_entity.type
_entity.pdbx_description
1 polymer ?
#
loop_
_entity_poly.entity_id
_entity_poly.type
_entity_poly.pdbx_seq_one_letter_code
_entity_poly.pdbx_strand_id
1 'polypeptide(L)'
;ITDGTSNTLMLAEVKGWTPYRRDGVHADAALPTAPGDVCGYSQSAFKNNSGHTEWVDGRVHQSGFTAAFPPNTEVTQCESGYDIDWVSTREGVSDTDATYAVVTARSYHAGNLVNVALMDGSVRAVTSEIELPAWRAAATRAGEETVGLGTL
;
A
#
# COMPACT_ATOMS: atom_id res chain seq x y z
N ILE A 1 -13.66 25.99 8.04
CA ILE A 1 -12.22 25.63 7.96
C ILE A 1 -12.20 24.21 7.45
N THR A 2 -11.58 23.96 6.30
CA THR A 2 -11.38 22.59 5.77
C THR A 2 -10.10 22.08 6.42
N ASP A 3 -10.19 21.03 7.24
CA ASP A 3 -9.06 20.46 7.97
C ASP A 3 -8.39 19.30 7.22
N GLY A 4 -8.83 19.03 5.98
CA GLY A 4 -8.27 18.02 5.09
C GLY A 4 -8.68 16.58 5.41
N THR A 5 -9.25 16.32 6.59
CA THR A 5 -9.47 14.97 7.12
C THR A 5 -10.41 14.10 6.27
N SER A 6 -11.37 14.73 5.58
CA SER A 6 -12.30 14.07 4.65
C SER A 6 -11.69 13.74 3.28
N ASN A 7 -10.41 14.02 3.08
CA ASN A 7 -9.61 13.69 1.90
C ASN A 7 -8.32 12.94 2.24
N THR A 8 -8.05 12.67 3.52
CA THR A 8 -6.87 11.90 3.97
C THR A 8 -7.27 10.46 4.30
N LEU A 9 -6.59 9.49 3.70
CA LEU A 9 -6.77 8.07 4.00
C LEU A 9 -6.34 7.74 5.43
N MET A 10 -7.16 6.95 6.12
CA MET A 10 -6.87 6.37 7.43
C MET A 10 -6.63 4.86 7.33
N LEU A 11 -7.54 4.14 6.65
CA LEU A 11 -7.46 2.69 6.45
C LEU A 11 -7.87 2.35 5.00
N ALA A 12 -7.35 1.25 4.48
CA ALA A 12 -7.81 0.66 3.23
C ALA A 12 -7.90 -0.86 3.37
N GLU A 13 -8.80 -1.48 2.61
CA GLU A 13 -8.86 -2.94 2.53
C GLU A 13 -7.54 -3.53 2.02
N VAL A 14 -7.19 -4.68 2.59
CA VAL A 14 -6.08 -5.54 2.19
C VAL A 14 -6.55 -7.00 2.23
N LYS A 15 -5.88 -7.87 1.47
CA LYS A 15 -6.17 -9.31 1.51
C LYS A 15 -5.38 -9.97 2.64
N GLY A 16 -6.04 -10.79 3.44
CA GLY A 16 -5.36 -11.66 4.41
C GLY A 16 -4.55 -12.74 3.71
N TRP A 17 -3.49 -13.24 4.38
CA TRP A 17 -2.58 -14.25 3.84
C TRP A 17 -1.85 -13.83 2.55
N THR A 18 -1.74 -12.52 2.30
CA THR A 18 -1.06 -12.00 1.10
C THR A 18 0.41 -12.45 1.07
N PRO A 19 0.90 -13.05 -0.02
CA PRO A 19 2.31 -13.31 -0.23
C PRO A 19 3.10 -12.01 -0.29
N TYR A 20 4.32 -12.01 0.25
CA TYR A 20 5.16 -10.82 0.19
C TYR A 20 6.64 -11.17 0.25
N ARG A 21 7.46 -10.25 -0.24
CA ARG A 21 8.91 -10.26 -0.08
C ARG A 21 9.32 -9.26 0.99
N ARG A 22 10.26 -9.64 1.87
CA ARG A 22 10.79 -8.75 2.92
C ARG A 22 12.28 -8.91 3.18
N ASP A 23 12.90 -7.89 3.75
CA ASP A 23 14.31 -7.89 4.19
C ASP A 23 15.32 -7.83 3.00
N GLY A 24 15.11 -6.92 2.05
CA GLY A 24 16.03 -6.55 0.98
C GLY A 24 16.46 -5.08 1.07
N VAL A 25 17.76 -4.82 1.05
CA VAL A 25 18.31 -3.46 1.19
C VAL A 25 17.84 -2.56 0.03
N HIS A 26 17.21 -1.43 0.34
CA HIS A 26 16.79 -0.44 -0.64
C HIS A 26 17.20 0.95 -0.16
N ALA A 27 18.03 1.63 -0.94
CA ALA A 27 18.66 2.89 -0.54
C ALA A 27 17.94 4.14 -1.07
N ASP A 28 16.96 3.97 -1.96
CA ASP A 28 16.26 5.07 -2.63
C ASP A 28 14.79 5.12 -2.19
N ALA A 29 14.22 6.32 -2.21
CA ALA A 29 12.79 6.57 -1.97
C ALA A 29 11.99 6.65 -3.29
N ALA A 30 12.63 6.42 -4.44
CA ALA A 30 11.96 6.44 -5.74
C ALA A 30 10.81 5.43 -5.81
N LEU A 31 9.60 5.96 -6.01
CA LEU A 31 8.41 5.13 -6.18
C LEU A 31 8.49 4.33 -7.49
N PRO A 32 8.03 3.07 -7.49
CA PRO A 32 7.94 2.30 -8.72
C PRO A 32 6.93 2.95 -9.67
N THR A 33 7.18 2.84 -10.97
CA THR A 33 6.32 3.39 -12.02
C THR A 33 5.43 2.31 -12.63
N ALA A 34 5.87 1.06 -12.61
CA ALA A 34 5.13 -0.11 -13.02
C ALA A 34 5.30 -1.26 -12.01
N PRO A 35 4.33 -2.19 -11.89
CA PRO A 35 4.42 -3.33 -10.97
C PRO A 35 5.71 -4.16 -11.12
N GLY A 36 6.19 -4.34 -12.36
CA GLY A 36 7.42 -5.07 -12.64
C GLY A 36 8.70 -4.41 -12.08
N ASP A 37 8.68 -3.10 -11.81
CA ASP A 37 9.83 -2.38 -11.25
C ASP A 37 10.17 -2.89 -9.84
N VAL A 38 9.17 -3.38 -9.11
CA VAL A 38 9.31 -3.95 -7.75
C VAL A 38 10.28 -5.13 -7.74
N CYS A 39 10.38 -5.88 -8.84
CA CYS A 39 11.26 -7.05 -8.95
C CYS A 39 12.74 -6.66 -9.03
N GLY A 40 13.03 -5.42 -9.43
CA GLY A 40 14.38 -4.85 -9.47
C GLY A 40 14.87 -4.39 -8.10
N TYR A 41 13.99 -4.29 -7.10
CA TYR A 41 14.40 -4.03 -5.73
C TYR A 41 15.17 -5.22 -5.17
N SER A 42 16.07 -4.98 -4.20
CA SER A 42 16.93 -6.03 -3.65
C SER A 42 16.11 -7.27 -3.31
N GLN A 43 16.46 -8.39 -3.94
CA GLN A 43 15.70 -9.62 -3.78
C GLN A 43 15.85 -10.14 -2.36
N SER A 44 14.70 -10.40 -1.75
CA SER A 44 14.56 -10.55 -0.30
C SER A 44 13.78 -11.83 0.04
N ALA A 45 13.62 -12.12 1.33
CA ALA A 45 12.97 -13.34 1.80
C ALA A 45 11.50 -13.37 1.38
N PHE A 46 11.11 -14.41 0.63
CA PHE A 46 9.73 -14.64 0.26
C PHE A 46 8.95 -15.33 1.38
N LYS A 47 7.75 -14.82 1.65
CA LYS A 47 6.76 -15.36 2.58
C LYS A 47 5.45 -15.52 1.81
N ASN A 48 4.97 -16.74 1.66
CA ASN A 48 3.81 -17.02 0.81
C ASN A 48 2.47 -17.05 1.54
N ASN A 49 2.47 -16.95 2.88
CA ASN A 49 1.28 -17.22 3.69
C ASN A 49 1.29 -16.51 5.04
N SER A 50 1.70 -15.24 5.13
CA SER A 50 1.63 -14.54 6.42
C SER A 50 1.46 -13.03 6.33
N GLY A 51 1.15 -12.47 5.16
CA GLY A 51 0.82 -11.05 5.05
C GLY A 51 -0.55 -10.78 5.65
N HIS A 52 -0.67 -9.68 6.39
CA HIS A 52 -1.93 -9.24 7.01
C HIS A 52 -2.59 -10.24 7.97
N THR A 53 -1.79 -11.05 8.67
CA THR A 53 -2.28 -12.04 9.64
C THR A 53 -2.02 -11.64 11.10
N GLU A 54 -1.11 -10.70 11.36
CA GLU A 54 -0.62 -10.37 12.71
C GLU A 54 -0.77 -8.89 13.04
N TRP A 55 -2.00 -8.45 13.34
CA TRP A 55 -2.32 -7.03 13.47
C TRP A 55 -1.57 -6.32 14.62
N VAL A 56 -1.13 -7.09 15.61
CA VAL A 56 -0.34 -6.60 16.75
C VAL A 56 1.14 -6.35 16.43
N ASP A 57 1.67 -6.86 15.29
CA ASP A 57 3.08 -6.62 14.89
C ASP A 57 3.31 -5.16 14.47
N GLY A 58 2.26 -4.46 14.04
CA GLY A 58 2.30 -3.03 13.69
C GLY A 58 3.14 -2.70 12.44
N ARG A 59 3.76 -3.70 11.82
CA ARG A 59 4.53 -3.57 10.57
C ARG A 59 3.61 -3.38 9.37
N VAL A 60 4.07 -2.67 8.33
CA VAL A 60 3.21 -2.30 7.20
C VAL A 60 2.63 -3.51 6.46
N HIS A 61 3.41 -4.58 6.29
CA HIS A 61 2.97 -5.83 5.65
C HIS A 61 2.00 -6.66 6.53
N GLN A 62 1.73 -6.22 7.76
CA GLN A 62 0.75 -6.83 8.65
C GLN A 62 -0.47 -5.94 8.85
N SER A 63 -0.28 -4.66 9.18
CA SER A 63 -1.36 -3.79 9.64
C SER A 63 -1.56 -2.53 8.78
N GLY A 64 -0.82 -2.40 7.68
CA GLY A 64 -0.81 -1.18 6.86
C GLY A 64 -1.08 -1.42 5.39
N PHE A 65 -0.95 -0.34 4.63
CA PHE A 65 -0.95 -0.32 3.18
C PHE A 65 -0.14 0.89 2.71
N THR A 66 0.09 0.99 1.40
CA THR A 66 0.78 2.10 0.74
C THR A 66 -0.01 2.55 -0.48
N ALA A 67 0.26 3.78 -0.94
CA ALA A 67 -0.28 4.32 -2.20
C ALA A 67 0.72 4.25 -3.36
N ALA A 68 1.67 3.30 -3.32
CA ALA A 68 2.63 3.11 -4.40
C ALA A 68 1.92 2.86 -5.74
N PHE A 69 0.83 2.09 -5.73
CA PHE A 69 -0.02 1.83 -6.88
C PHE A 69 -1.50 2.08 -6.56
N PRO A 70 -2.37 2.23 -7.60
CA PRO A 70 -3.81 2.21 -7.40
C PRO A 70 -4.28 0.91 -6.74
N PRO A 71 -5.47 0.91 -6.12
CA PRO A 71 -6.06 -0.30 -5.53
C PRO A 71 -6.06 -1.50 -6.49
N ASN A 72 -5.98 -2.72 -5.95
CA ASN A 72 -5.97 -3.99 -6.68
C ASN A 72 -4.89 -4.13 -7.77
N THR A 73 -3.86 -3.28 -7.80
CA THR A 73 -2.72 -3.47 -8.70
C THR A 73 -1.97 -4.75 -8.33
N GLU A 74 -1.84 -5.67 -9.28
CA GLU A 74 -1.16 -6.94 -9.09
C GLU A 74 0.34 -6.84 -9.42
N VAL A 75 1.18 -7.43 -8.56
CA VAL A 75 2.63 -7.57 -8.76
C VAL A 75 2.94 -9.06 -8.92
N THR A 76 2.85 -9.56 -10.15
CA THR A 76 2.98 -11.00 -10.48
C THR A 76 4.30 -11.36 -11.13
N GLN A 77 5.11 -10.37 -11.49
CA GLN A 77 6.36 -10.54 -12.22
C GLN A 77 7.52 -11.01 -11.32
N CYS A 78 7.39 -10.87 -10.00
CA CYS A 78 8.51 -11.05 -9.06
C CYS A 78 8.55 -12.43 -8.38
N GLU A 79 7.46 -13.18 -8.45
CA GLU A 79 7.34 -14.54 -7.92
C GLU A 79 6.28 -15.30 -8.71
N SER A 80 6.68 -16.43 -9.29
CA SER A 80 5.83 -17.15 -10.25
C SER A 80 4.57 -17.69 -9.57
N GLY A 81 3.40 -17.26 -10.04
CA GLY A 81 2.10 -17.74 -9.56
C GLY A 81 1.57 -16.99 -8.32
N TYR A 82 2.19 -15.87 -7.93
CA TYR A 82 1.74 -15.07 -6.80
C TYR A 82 1.63 -13.59 -7.17
N ASP A 83 0.54 -12.95 -6.74
CA ASP A 83 0.48 -11.50 -6.55
C ASP A 83 1.09 -11.19 -5.18
N ILE A 84 2.12 -10.34 -5.15
CA ILE A 84 2.91 -10.11 -3.95
C ILE A 84 2.90 -8.66 -3.49
N ASP A 85 3.14 -8.47 -2.20
CA ASP A 85 3.65 -7.22 -1.66
C ASP A 85 5.17 -7.25 -1.46
N TRP A 86 5.74 -6.09 -1.16
CA TRP A 86 7.17 -5.97 -0.90
C TRP A 86 7.45 -4.97 0.23
N VAL A 87 8.47 -5.27 1.04
CA VAL A 87 9.01 -4.35 2.05
C VAL A 87 10.54 -4.47 2.09
N SER A 88 11.25 -3.34 2.13
CA SER A 88 12.71 -3.30 2.14
C SER A 88 13.26 -3.93 3.41
N THR A 89 12.87 -3.42 4.58
CA THR A 89 13.26 -3.96 5.87
C THR A 89 12.09 -3.84 6.81
N ARG A 90 11.94 -4.80 7.70
CA ARG A 90 10.92 -4.74 8.75
C ARG A 90 11.14 -3.51 9.62
N GLU A 91 10.05 -2.82 9.93
CA GLU A 91 10.06 -1.67 10.83
C GLU A 91 10.63 -2.09 12.19
N GLY A 92 11.51 -1.23 12.73
CA GLY A 92 12.20 -1.47 14.00
C GLY A 92 13.40 -2.42 13.94
N VAL A 93 13.84 -2.86 12.75
CA VAL A 93 15.08 -3.66 12.61
C VAL A 93 16.34 -2.82 12.52
N SER A 94 16.27 -1.63 11.92
CA SER A 94 17.38 -0.69 11.79
C SER A 94 17.00 0.65 12.40
N ASP A 95 17.93 1.27 13.12
CA ASP A 95 17.77 2.61 13.69
C ASP A 95 18.08 3.72 12.67
N THR A 96 18.73 3.37 11.56
CA THR A 96 19.23 4.33 10.57
C THR A 96 18.62 4.15 9.18
N ASP A 97 18.20 2.94 8.83
CA ASP A 97 17.66 2.65 7.51
C ASP A 97 16.16 2.91 7.48
N ALA A 98 15.70 3.62 6.45
CA ALA A 98 14.28 3.79 6.21
C ALA A 98 13.64 2.48 5.71
N THR A 99 12.43 2.20 6.17
CA THR A 99 11.58 1.16 5.59
C THR A 99 10.82 1.74 4.40
N TYR A 100 10.97 1.07 3.25
CA TYR A 100 10.21 1.33 2.04
C TYR A 100 9.32 0.12 1.78
N ALA A 101 8.12 0.36 1.26
CA ALA A 101 7.17 -0.71 1.03
C ALA A 101 6.29 -0.45 -0.19
N VAL A 102 5.89 -1.55 -0.80
CA VAL A 102 4.83 -1.63 -1.80
C VAL A 102 3.84 -2.65 -1.24
N VAL A 103 2.91 -2.15 -0.45
CA VAL A 103 1.79 -2.91 0.09
C VAL A 103 0.52 -2.35 -0.53
N THR A 104 -0.01 -3.01 -1.56
CA THR A 104 -1.14 -2.47 -2.32
C THR A 104 -2.45 -2.70 -1.58
N ALA A 105 -3.31 -1.68 -1.52
CA ALA A 105 -4.69 -1.85 -1.06
C ALA A 105 -5.44 -2.82 -1.98
N ARG A 106 -6.11 -3.83 -1.43
CA ARG A 106 -6.74 -4.91 -2.20
C ARG A 106 -8.04 -5.39 -1.55
N SER A 107 -9.00 -5.76 -2.38
CA SER A 107 -10.28 -6.32 -1.95
C SER A 107 -10.68 -7.56 -2.73
N TYR A 108 -11.62 -8.31 -2.17
CA TYR A 108 -12.37 -9.36 -2.88
C TYR A 108 -13.71 -8.84 -3.42
N HIS A 109 -14.07 -7.59 -3.14
CA HIS A 109 -15.31 -7.01 -3.63
C HIS A 109 -15.33 -6.88 -5.17
N ALA A 110 -16.48 -7.15 -5.77
CA ALA A 110 -16.70 -6.99 -7.20
C ALA A 110 -16.62 -5.50 -7.60
N GLY A 111 -16.36 -5.25 -8.89
CA GLY A 111 -16.25 -3.88 -9.42
C GLY A 111 -14.86 -3.26 -9.34
N ASN A 112 -13.84 -4.07 -9.04
CA ASN A 112 -12.43 -3.65 -8.99
C ASN A 112 -12.24 -2.41 -8.10
N LEU A 113 -12.67 -2.52 -6.85
CA LEU A 113 -12.65 -1.44 -5.86
C LEU A 113 -12.12 -1.92 -4.51
N VAL A 114 -11.82 -0.96 -3.64
CA VAL A 114 -11.55 -1.16 -2.22
C VAL A 114 -12.44 -0.22 -1.40
N ASN A 115 -12.83 -0.65 -0.20
CA ASN A 115 -13.33 0.29 0.80
C ASN A 115 -12.16 0.94 1.54
N VAL A 116 -12.27 2.24 1.79
CA VAL A 116 -11.30 3.02 2.56
C VAL A 116 -12.01 3.79 3.66
N ALA A 117 -11.37 3.91 4.81
CA ALA A 117 -11.76 4.88 5.83
C ALA A 117 -10.89 6.12 5.70
N LEU A 118 -11.49 7.29 5.89
CA LEU A 118 -10.82 8.59 5.90
C LEU A 118 -10.57 9.05 7.34
N MET A 119 -9.70 10.05 7.52
CA MET A 119 -9.32 10.55 8.85
C MET A 119 -10.49 11.23 9.58
N ASP A 120 -11.56 11.61 8.88
CA ASP A 120 -12.83 12.08 9.46
C ASP A 120 -13.76 10.94 9.93
N GLY A 121 -13.36 9.67 9.74
CA GLY A 121 -14.13 8.48 10.08
C GLY A 121 -15.16 8.07 9.03
N SER A 122 -15.29 8.80 7.92
CA SER A 122 -16.15 8.39 6.80
C SER A 122 -15.54 7.22 6.03
N VAL A 123 -16.40 6.41 5.39
CA VAL A 123 -15.99 5.29 4.54
C VAL A 123 -16.41 5.56 3.10
N ARG A 124 -15.51 5.29 2.15
CA ARG A 124 -15.77 5.43 0.71
C ARG A 124 -15.31 4.19 -0.04
N ALA A 125 -16.02 3.86 -1.12
CA ALA A 125 -15.54 2.91 -2.12
C ALA A 125 -14.66 3.65 -3.13
N VAL A 126 -13.49 3.12 -3.44
CA VAL A 126 -12.53 3.67 -4.42
C VAL A 126 -12.21 2.61 -5.45
N THR A 127 -12.46 2.90 -6.73
CA THR A 127 -12.11 1.97 -7.81
C THR A 127 -10.62 2.02 -8.10
N SER A 128 -10.10 0.93 -8.67
CA SER A 128 -8.73 0.83 -9.18
C SER A 128 -8.45 1.76 -10.37
N GLU A 129 -9.49 2.35 -10.97
CA GLU A 129 -9.39 3.34 -12.05
C GLU A 129 -9.08 4.75 -11.53
N ILE A 130 -8.97 4.95 -10.21
CA ILE A 130 -8.57 6.22 -9.63
C ILE A 130 -7.23 6.69 -10.22
N GLU A 131 -7.18 7.97 -10.60
CA GLU A 131 -5.95 8.62 -11.01
C GLU A 131 -4.89 8.51 -9.91
N LEU A 132 -3.75 7.89 -10.24
CA LEU A 132 -2.68 7.61 -9.28
C LEU A 132 -2.20 8.87 -8.50
N PRO A 133 -2.10 10.06 -9.11
CA PRO A 133 -1.80 11.28 -8.37
C PRO A 133 -2.82 11.60 -7.28
N ALA A 134 -4.12 11.38 -7.52
CA ALA A 134 -5.17 11.61 -6.53
C ALA A 134 -5.10 10.59 -5.39
N TRP A 135 -4.88 9.32 -5.71
CA TRP A 135 -4.67 8.26 -4.72
C TRP A 135 -3.47 8.55 -3.80
N ARG A 136 -2.34 8.97 -4.38
CA ARG A 136 -1.13 9.35 -3.63
C ARG A 136 -1.33 10.62 -2.82
N ALA A 137 -2.07 11.60 -3.34
CA ALA A 137 -2.39 12.83 -2.61
C ALA A 137 -3.22 12.53 -1.35
N ALA A 138 -4.17 11.61 -1.43
CA ALA A 138 -4.97 11.19 -0.28
C ALA A 138 -4.17 10.40 0.77
N ALA A 139 -3.01 9.85 0.42
CA ALA A 139 -2.15 9.10 1.33
C ALA A 139 -1.11 9.96 2.08
N THR A 140 -1.16 11.29 1.94
CA THR A 140 -0.28 12.22 2.65
C THR A 140 -1.08 13.29 3.37
N ARG A 141 -0.53 13.76 4.49
CA ARG A 141 -1.04 14.93 5.25
C ARG A 141 -0.37 16.26 4.88
N ALA A 142 0.58 16.22 3.96
CA ALA A 142 1.44 17.36 3.63
C ALA A 142 0.99 18.00 2.32
N GLY A 143 -0.10 18.78 2.36
CA GLY A 143 -0.58 19.50 1.17
C GLY A 143 -1.98 20.11 1.24
N GLU A 144 -2.50 20.41 2.45
CA GLU A 144 -3.86 20.96 2.68
C GLU A 144 -5.02 20.07 2.17
N GLU A 145 -4.72 18.82 1.80
CA GLU A 145 -5.62 17.73 1.37
C GLU A 145 -6.82 18.23 0.55
N THR A 146 -6.51 19.01 -0.47
CA THR A 146 -7.51 19.64 -1.35
C THR A 146 -7.99 18.71 -2.47
N VAL A 147 -7.26 17.61 -2.71
CA VAL A 147 -7.55 16.63 -3.75
C VAL A 147 -8.33 15.48 -3.14
N GLY A 148 -9.60 15.35 -3.52
CA GLY A 148 -10.46 14.25 -3.06
C GLY A 148 -10.25 12.96 -3.85
N LEU A 149 -10.63 11.86 -3.23
CA LEU A 149 -10.87 10.58 -3.91
C LEU A 149 -12.10 10.80 -4.81
N GLY A 150 -11.91 10.87 -6.13
CA GLY A 150 -13.00 11.09 -7.09
C GLY A 150 -14.18 10.16 -6.78
N THR A 151 -15.37 10.74 -6.66
CA THR A 151 -16.58 9.98 -6.34
C THR A 151 -17.08 9.25 -7.58
N LEU A 152 -17.49 8.00 -7.39
CA LEU A 152 -18.41 7.32 -8.31
C LEU A 152 -19.73 8.07 -8.44
#